data_AF-A0AAW4Y7B4-F1
#
_entry.id   AF-A0AAW4Y7B4-F1
#
_cell.length_a   1.000
_cell.length_b   1.000
_cell.length_c   1.000
_cell.angle_alpha   90.00
_cell.angle_beta   90.00
_cell.angle_gamma   90.00
#
_symmetry.space_group_name_H-M   'P 1'
#
loop_
_entity.id
_entity.type
_entity.pdbx_description
1 polymer ?
#
loop_
_entity_poly.entity_id
_entity_poly.type
_entity_poly.pdbx_seq_one_letter_code
_entity_poly.pdbx_strand_id
1 'polypeptide(L)'
;TTCIGLVNACATFTKKHVPKFSYKIFALIFSIIGFLFTTLGLEMILKIAVPLLTLIYPVSIALVLISFANMFSTFRFSWAYRLATVITLIISILQILNSFNLLHGVILKSFMMLPLADIDLAWLVPFMLFAIIGFIIDVFIRRPKQATT
;
A
#
# COMPACT_ATOMS: atom_id res chain seq x y z
N THR A 1 -5.57 -19.31 -15.13
CA THR A 1 -4.36 -19.80 -14.42
C THR A 1 -3.91 -18.84 -13.31
N THR A 2 -4.01 -17.51 -13.48
CA THR A 2 -3.68 -16.50 -12.45
C THR A 2 -4.44 -16.66 -11.14
N CYS A 3 -5.76 -16.88 -11.18
CA CYS A 3 -6.59 -17.02 -9.97
C CYS A 3 -6.15 -18.20 -9.08
N ILE A 4 -5.83 -19.35 -9.68
CA ILE A 4 -5.36 -20.54 -8.95
C ILE A 4 -4.01 -20.24 -8.26
N GLY A 5 -3.13 -19.51 -8.94
CA GLY A 5 -1.85 -19.05 -8.37
C GLY A 5 -2.04 -18.13 -7.15
N LEU A 6 -2.94 -17.16 -7.24
CA LEU A 6 -3.25 -16.23 -6.14
C LEU A 6 -3.84 -16.97 -4.93
N VAL A 7 -4.82 -17.86 -5.14
CA VAL A 7 -5.44 -18.64 -4.05
C VAL A 7 -4.39 -19.52 -3.35
N ASN A 8 -3.50 -20.16 -4.12
CA ASN A 8 -2.41 -20.96 -3.56
C ASN A 8 -1.43 -20.10 -2.73
N ALA A 9 -1.02 -18.95 -3.27
CA ALA A 9 -0.12 -18.03 -2.58
C ALA A 9 -0.74 -17.52 -1.27
N CYS A 10 -1.99 -17.06 -1.30
CA CYS A 10 -2.72 -16.59 -0.12
C CYS A 10 -2.90 -17.70 0.90
N ALA A 11 -3.33 -18.90 0.49
CA ALA A 11 -3.51 -20.03 1.40
C ALA A 11 -2.19 -20.47 2.05
N THR A 12 -1.08 -20.44 1.30
CA THR A 12 0.26 -20.77 1.82
C THR A 12 0.76 -19.69 2.78
N PHE A 13 0.59 -18.41 2.45
CA PHE A 13 0.94 -17.28 3.32
C PHE A 13 0.17 -17.35 4.64
N THR A 14 -1.14 -17.54 4.59
CA THR A 14 -1.97 -17.61 5.80
C THR A 14 -1.64 -18.84 6.64
N LYS A 15 -1.32 -19.99 6.02
CA LYS A 15 -0.83 -21.16 6.77
C LYS A 15 0.50 -20.86 7.48
N LYS A 16 1.42 -20.13 6.84
CA LYS A 16 2.70 -19.74 7.45
C LYS A 16 2.51 -18.83 8.67
N HIS A 17 1.57 -17.89 8.60
CA HIS A 17 1.30 -16.94 9.68
C HIS A 17 0.29 -17.44 10.72
N VAL A 18 -0.60 -18.37 10.36
CA VAL A 18 -1.62 -18.97 11.22
C VAL A 18 -1.55 -20.51 11.09
N PRO A 19 -0.54 -21.15 11.70
CA PRO A 19 -0.25 -22.58 11.49
C PRO A 19 -1.30 -23.54 12.07
N LYS A 20 -2.27 -23.03 12.85
CA LYS A 20 -3.34 -23.83 13.46
C LYS A 20 -4.31 -24.43 12.43
N PHE A 21 -4.42 -23.87 11.23
CA PHE A 21 -5.40 -24.32 10.22
C PHE A 21 -4.71 -24.92 8.99
N SER A 22 -5.36 -25.95 8.41
CA SER A 22 -4.86 -26.65 7.21
C SER A 22 -4.99 -25.80 5.95
N TYR A 23 -4.03 -25.93 5.03
CA TYR A 23 -4.03 -25.27 3.71
C TYR A 23 -5.36 -25.45 2.97
N LYS A 24 -5.95 -26.65 3.03
CA LYS A 24 -7.21 -26.99 2.36
C LYS A 24 -8.37 -26.09 2.81
N ILE A 25 -8.39 -25.71 4.08
CA ILE A 25 -9.43 -24.85 4.66
C ILE A 25 -9.31 -23.43 4.11
N PHE A 26 -8.10 -22.86 4.07
CA PHE A 26 -7.90 -21.53 3.50
C PHE A 26 -8.20 -21.48 1.99
N ALA A 27 -7.76 -22.49 1.24
CA ALA A 27 -8.08 -22.58 -0.19
C ALA A 27 -9.60 -22.64 -0.44
N LEU A 28 -10.33 -23.42 0.37
CA LEU A 28 -11.79 -23.48 0.31
C LEU A 28 -12.43 -22.11 0.62
N ILE A 29 -11.99 -21.45 1.70
CA ILE A 29 -12.51 -20.13 2.11
C ILE A 29 -12.33 -19.11 0.99
N PHE A 30 -11.11 -18.98 0.43
CA PHE A 30 -10.86 -18.03 -0.66
C PHE A 30 -11.69 -18.34 -1.91
N SER A 31 -11.92 -19.63 -2.22
CA SER A 31 -12.75 -20.04 -3.35
C SER A 31 -14.22 -19.70 -3.15
N ILE A 32 -14.77 -19.92 -1.94
CA ILE A 32 -16.17 -19.58 -1.60
C ILE A 32 -16.35 -18.05 -1.64
N ILE A 33 -15.41 -17.30 -1.09
CA ILE A 33 -15.44 -15.82 -1.14
C ILE A 33 -15.44 -15.33 -2.60
N GLY A 34 -14.59 -15.88 -3.46
CA GLY A 34 -14.58 -15.53 -4.89
C GLY A 34 -15.88 -15.86 -5.60
N PHE A 35 -16.50 -17.00 -5.26
CA PHE A 35 -17.82 -17.38 -5.76
C PHE A 35 -18.89 -16.36 -5.33
N LEU A 36 -18.91 -15.96 -4.05
CA LEU A 36 -19.82 -14.93 -3.53
C LEU A 36 -19.62 -13.59 -4.25
N PHE A 37 -18.38 -13.13 -4.41
CA PHE A 37 -18.09 -11.90 -5.14
C PHE A 37 -18.62 -11.93 -6.58
N THR A 38 -18.54 -13.08 -7.24
CA THR A 38 -19.06 -13.25 -8.61
C THR A 38 -20.58 -13.07 -8.68
N THR A 39 -21.31 -13.32 -7.59
CA THR A 39 -22.77 -13.13 -7.52
C THR A 39 -23.23 -11.70 -7.25
N LEU A 40 -22.35 -10.80 -6.78
CA LEU A 40 -22.69 -9.43 -6.34
C LEU A 40 -22.87 -8.41 -7.48
N GLY A 41 -22.55 -8.78 -8.73
CA GLY A 41 -22.59 -7.87 -9.89
C GLY A 41 -21.37 -6.93 -9.96
N LEU A 42 -20.97 -6.55 -11.19
CA LEU A 42 -19.73 -5.79 -11.44
C LEU A 42 -19.70 -4.43 -10.73
N GLU A 43 -20.82 -3.70 -10.78
CA GLU A 43 -20.93 -2.35 -10.17
C GLU A 43 -20.63 -2.36 -8.67
N MET A 44 -21.15 -3.36 -7.94
CA MET A 44 -20.92 -3.47 -6.50
C MET A 44 -19.47 -3.86 -6.19
N ILE A 45 -18.89 -4.76 -6.99
CA ILE A 45 -17.48 -5.14 -6.85
C ILE A 45 -16.59 -3.93 -7.05
N LEU A 46 -16.81 -3.14 -8.11
CA LEU A 46 -16.02 -1.93 -8.39
C LEU A 46 -16.20 -0.87 -7.31
N LYS A 47 -17.43 -0.64 -6.83
CA LYS A 47 -17.70 0.33 -5.75
C LYS A 47 -16.89 0.03 -4.47
N ILE A 48 -16.61 -1.24 -4.19
CA ILE A 48 -15.78 -1.67 -3.05
C ILE A 48 -14.29 -1.68 -3.43
N ALA A 49 -13.94 -2.16 -4.62
CA ALA A 49 -12.56 -2.34 -5.05
C ALA A 49 -11.84 -1.01 -5.32
N VAL A 50 -12.51 -0.02 -5.91
CA VAL A 50 -11.92 1.28 -6.24
C VAL A 50 -11.34 1.99 -4.99
N PRO A 51 -12.08 2.23 -3.89
CA PRO A 51 -11.51 2.90 -2.72
C PRO A 51 -10.42 2.07 -2.05
N LEU A 52 -10.53 0.75 -2.04
CA LEU A 52 -9.48 -0.14 -1.54
C LEU A 52 -8.21 -0.03 -2.37
N LEU A 53 -8.33 0.01 -3.70
CA LEU A 53 -7.21 0.16 -4.61
C LEU A 53 -6.56 1.53 -4.40
N THR A 54 -7.34 2.61 -4.37
CA THR A 54 -6.88 3.98 -4.12
C THR A 54 -6.08 4.10 -2.81
N LEU A 55 -6.42 3.29 -1.81
CA LEU A 55 -5.67 3.21 -0.55
C LEU A 55 -4.36 2.41 -0.68
N ILE A 56 -4.44 1.21 -1.26
CA ILE A 56 -3.36 0.22 -1.21
C ILE A 56 -2.30 0.47 -2.29
N TYR A 57 -2.70 0.98 -3.46
CA TYR A 57 -1.80 1.14 -4.61
C TYR A 57 -0.63 2.10 -4.30
N PRO A 58 -0.83 3.30 -3.72
CA PRO A 58 0.25 4.25 -3.47
C PRO A 58 1.25 3.71 -2.46
N VAL A 59 0.72 3.13 -1.38
CA VAL A 59 1.49 2.56 -0.27
C VAL A 59 2.36 1.41 -0.76
N SER A 60 1.79 0.53 -1.59
CA SER A 60 2.52 -0.61 -2.15
C SER A 60 3.64 -0.15 -3.09
N ILE A 61 3.36 0.81 -3.98
CA ILE A 61 4.38 1.36 -4.89
C ILE A 61 5.49 2.06 -4.08
N ALA A 62 5.14 2.87 -3.09
CA ALA A 62 6.10 3.53 -2.21
C ALA A 62 7.04 2.52 -1.53
N LEU A 63 6.50 1.45 -0.95
CA LEU A 63 7.29 0.39 -0.32
C LEU A 63 8.21 -0.32 -1.31
N VAL A 64 7.72 -0.66 -2.50
CA VAL A 64 8.52 -1.30 -3.55
C VAL A 64 9.68 -0.40 -3.99
N LEU A 65 9.42 0.88 -4.24
CA LEU A 65 10.45 1.85 -4.66
C LEU A 65 11.54 2.02 -3.60
N ILE A 66 11.18 2.20 -2.34
CA ILE A 66 12.16 2.34 -1.25
C ILE A 66 12.91 1.01 -1.03
N SER A 67 12.24 -0.13 -1.20
CA SER A 67 12.89 -1.44 -1.12
C SER A 67 13.92 -1.66 -2.20
N PHE A 68 13.60 -1.25 -3.42
CA PHE A 68 14.56 -1.27 -4.51
C PHE A 68 15.74 -0.34 -4.23
N ALA A 69 15.50 0.90 -3.76
CA ALA A 69 16.56 1.82 -3.38
C ALA A 69 17.44 1.29 -2.23
N ASN A 70 16.83 0.66 -1.22
CA ASN A 70 17.52 0.06 -0.08
C ASN A 70 18.37 -1.15 -0.51
N MET A 71 18.02 -1.85 -1.58
CA MET A 71 18.82 -2.98 -2.10
C MET A 71 20.22 -2.54 -2.54
N PHE A 72 20.35 -1.35 -3.15
CA PHE A 72 21.64 -0.79 -3.58
C PHE A 72 22.41 -0.06 -2.47
N SER A 73 21.80 0.14 -1.30
CA SER A 73 22.41 0.85 -0.17
C SER A 73 23.15 -0.10 0.77
N THR A 74 24.24 0.38 1.37
CA THR A 74 25.00 -0.36 2.40
C THR A 74 24.37 -0.26 3.80
N PHE A 75 23.47 0.70 4.03
CA PHE A 75 22.83 0.95 5.33
C PHE A 75 21.30 0.74 5.24
N ARG A 76 20.65 0.48 6.38
CA ARG A 76 19.19 0.28 6.41
C ARG A 76 18.45 1.61 6.35
N PHE A 77 17.63 1.81 5.33
CA PHE A 77 16.67 2.90 5.32
C PHE A 77 15.54 2.59 6.29
N SER A 78 15.52 3.21 7.46
CA SER A 78 14.46 2.98 8.46
C SER A 78 13.48 4.14 8.48
N TRP A 79 14.00 5.37 8.38
CA TRP A 79 13.21 6.60 8.37
C TRP A 79 12.62 6.89 7.00
N ALA A 80 13.34 6.62 5.89
CA ALA A 80 12.78 6.77 4.54
C ALA A 80 11.53 5.91 4.36
N TYR A 81 11.56 4.64 4.80
CA TYR A 81 10.37 3.78 4.78
C TYR A 81 9.24 4.36 5.62
N ARG A 82 9.48 4.66 6.90
CA ARG A 82 8.40 5.09 7.80
C ARG A 82 7.76 6.39 7.34
N LEU A 83 8.56 7.41 7.06
CA LEU A 83 8.06 8.74 6.72
C LEU A 83 7.32 8.74 5.39
N ALA A 84 7.93 8.17 4.34
CA ALA A 84 7.32 8.13 3.02
C ALA A 84 6.04 7.28 3.01
N THR A 85 6.04 6.13 3.68
CA THR A 85 4.84 5.26 3.69
C THR A 85 3.69 5.89 4.49
N VAL A 86 3.98 6.52 5.62
CA VAL A 86 2.96 7.19 6.45
C VAL A 86 2.36 8.39 5.73
N ILE A 87 3.18 9.25 5.11
CA ILE A 87 2.64 10.40 4.39
C ILE A 87 1.80 9.96 3.18
N THR A 88 2.26 8.95 2.43
CA THR A 88 1.52 8.39 1.31
C THR A 88 0.18 7.84 1.78
N LEU A 89 0.15 7.09 2.88
CA LEU A 89 -1.08 6.55 3.46
C LEU A 89 -2.07 7.66 3.89
N ILE A 90 -1.57 8.73 4.51
CA ILE A 90 -2.40 9.89 4.88
C ILE A 90 -3.04 10.52 3.64
N ILE A 91 -2.25 10.73 2.58
CA ILE A 91 -2.74 11.35 1.34
C ILE A 91 -3.75 10.44 0.64
N SER A 92 -3.52 9.13 0.60
CA SER A 92 -4.48 8.17 0.05
C SER A 92 -5.82 8.21 0.79
N ILE A 93 -5.81 8.34 2.13
CA ILE A 93 -7.04 8.49 2.91
C ILE A 93 -7.76 9.81 2.56
N LEU A 94 -7.02 10.91 2.46
CA LEU A 94 -7.58 12.20 2.04
C LEU A 94 -8.19 12.11 0.64
N GLN A 95 -7.53 11.42 -0.28
CA GLN A 95 -8.02 11.22 -1.64
C GLN A 95 -9.34 10.44 -1.67
N ILE A 96 -9.46 9.38 -0.87
CA ILE A 96 -10.72 8.63 -0.75
C ILE A 96 -11.82 9.52 -0.17
N LEU A 97 -11.53 10.29 0.89
CA LEU A 97 -12.48 11.26 1.43
C LEU A 97 -12.91 12.31 0.39
N ASN A 98 -11.98 12.74 -0.46
CA ASN A 98 -12.28 13.66 -1.57
C ASN A 98 -13.21 13.00 -2.60
N SER A 99 -12.95 11.76 -2.99
CA SER A 99 -13.82 10.99 -3.92
C SER A 99 -15.25 10.81 -3.39
N PHE A 100 -15.43 10.79 -2.07
CA PHE A 100 -16.76 10.78 -1.44
C PHE A 100 -17.35 12.18 -1.17
N ASN A 101 -16.72 13.26 -1.66
CA ASN A 101 -17.10 14.65 -1.37
C ASN A 101 -17.20 14.97 0.13
N LEU A 102 -16.38 14.32 0.97
CA LEU A 102 -16.37 14.53 2.43
C LEU A 102 -15.36 15.61 2.85
N LEU A 103 -14.40 15.96 2.00
CA LEU A 103 -13.45 17.04 2.26
C LEU A 103 -14.08 18.41 2.03
N HIS A 104 -13.99 19.27 3.05
CA HIS A 104 -14.51 20.64 3.00
C HIS A 104 -13.50 21.65 3.56
N GLY A 105 -13.64 22.91 3.13
CA GLY A 105 -12.91 24.05 3.69
C GLY A 105 -11.40 24.01 3.44
N VAL A 106 -10.62 24.28 4.49
CA VAL A 106 -9.15 24.45 4.41
C VAL A 106 -8.45 23.17 3.96
N ILE A 107 -8.95 22.00 4.35
CA ILE A 107 -8.33 20.70 4.04
C ILE A 107 -8.44 20.40 2.55
N LEU A 108 -9.59 20.70 1.93
CA LEU A 108 -9.79 20.57 0.49
C LEU A 108 -8.85 21.50 -0.28
N LYS A 109 -8.76 22.77 0.16
CA LYS A 109 -7.86 23.75 -0.48
C LYS A 109 -6.40 23.31 -0.41
N SER A 110 -5.96 22.80 0.73
CA SER A 110 -4.61 22.24 0.90
C SER A 110 -4.37 21.03 0.01
N PHE A 111 -5.35 20.11 -0.10
CA PHE A 111 -5.25 18.93 -0.97
C PHE A 111 -5.19 19.31 -2.45
N MET A 112 -6.04 20.23 -2.90
CA MET A 112 -6.06 20.72 -4.30
C MET A 112 -4.83 21.56 -4.66
N MET A 113 -4.08 22.06 -3.67
CA MET A 113 -2.82 22.75 -3.88
C MET A 113 -1.67 21.77 -4.18
N LEU A 114 -1.86 20.46 -3.92
CA LEU A 114 -0.84 19.47 -4.27
C LEU A 114 -0.78 19.29 -5.79
N PRO A 115 0.42 19.34 -6.39
CA PRO A 115 0.59 19.04 -7.80
C PRO A 115 0.20 17.58 -8.09
N LEU A 116 -0.42 17.35 -9.26
CA LEU A 116 -0.96 16.06 -9.72
C LEU A 116 -2.20 15.56 -8.96
N ALA A 117 -2.87 16.42 -8.17
CA ALA A 117 -4.17 16.08 -7.58
C ALA A 117 -5.24 15.76 -8.64
N ASP A 118 -5.18 16.43 -9.80
CA ASP A 118 -6.18 16.26 -10.88
C ASP A 118 -6.13 14.88 -11.57
N ILE A 119 -5.01 14.16 -11.45
CA ILE A 119 -4.80 12.85 -12.08
C ILE A 119 -4.66 11.72 -11.05
N ASP A 120 -5.25 11.93 -9.86
CA ASP A 120 -5.21 10.99 -8.75
C ASP A 120 -3.80 10.63 -8.22
N LEU A 121 -2.78 11.44 -8.55
CA LEU A 121 -1.38 11.18 -8.19
C LEU A 121 -0.83 12.14 -7.12
N ALA A 122 -1.73 12.75 -6.33
CA ALA A 122 -1.40 13.69 -5.27
C ALA A 122 -0.35 13.16 -4.27
N TRP A 123 -0.30 11.84 -4.06
CA TRP A 123 0.62 11.19 -3.14
C TRP A 123 2.09 11.20 -3.61
N LEU A 124 2.34 11.31 -4.91
CA LEU A 124 3.67 11.10 -5.48
C LEU A 124 4.68 12.18 -5.06
N VAL A 125 4.26 13.44 -5.08
CA VAL A 125 5.15 14.56 -4.75
C VAL A 125 5.52 14.57 -3.26
N PRO A 126 4.57 14.45 -2.33
CA PRO A 126 4.89 14.31 -0.91
C PRO A 126 5.68 13.03 -0.61
N PHE A 127 5.38 11.92 -1.29
CA PHE A 127 6.20 10.71 -1.20
C PHE A 127 7.66 11.00 -1.51
N MET A 128 7.96 11.65 -2.65
CA MET A 128 9.34 11.97 -3.03
C MET A 128 10.02 12.88 -1.99
N LEU A 129 9.32 13.91 -1.51
CA LEU A 129 9.86 14.83 -0.49
C LEU A 129 10.22 14.11 0.81
N PHE A 130 9.30 13.33 1.37
CA PHE A 130 9.53 12.63 2.63
C PHE A 130 10.47 11.43 2.49
N ALA A 131 10.53 10.80 1.32
CA ALA A 131 11.53 9.78 1.01
C ALA A 131 12.95 10.37 1.02
N ILE A 132 13.15 11.54 0.41
CA ILE A 132 14.44 12.25 0.42
C ILE A 132 14.81 12.68 1.84
N ILE A 133 13.86 13.27 2.59
CA ILE A 133 14.09 13.68 3.98
C ILE A 133 14.46 12.47 4.85
N GLY A 134 13.71 11.37 4.74
CA GLY A 134 13.99 10.16 5.50
C GLY A 134 15.32 9.51 5.10
N PHE A 135 15.68 9.57 3.82
CA PHE A 135 17.00 9.11 3.35
C PHE A 135 18.14 9.93 3.96
N ILE A 136 18.02 11.26 3.96
CA ILE A 136 19.01 12.14 4.59
C ILE A 136 19.17 11.78 6.08
N ILE A 137 18.06 11.63 6.80
CA ILE A 137 18.07 11.22 8.22
C ILE A 137 18.75 9.86 8.41
N ASP A 138 18.44 8.87 7.56
CA ASP A 138 19.06 7.54 7.62
C ASP A 138 20.57 7.59 7.37
N VAL A 139 21.04 8.47 6.47
CA VAL A 139 22.47 8.69 6.23
C VAL A 139 23.17 9.30 7.45
N PHE A 140 22.51 10.21 8.17
CA PHE A 140 23.06 10.78 9.41
C PHE A 140 23.07 9.77 10.58
N ILE A 141 22.04 8.91 10.68
CA ILE A 141 21.88 7.98 11.80
C ILE A 141 22.64 6.64 11.59
N ARG A 142 23.21 6.41 10.40
CA ARG A 142 24.00 5.23 9.97
C ARG A 142 23.75 3.97 10.80
N ARG A 143 22.63 3.28 10.55
CA ARG A 143 22.42 1.93 11.10
C ARG A 143 22.99 0.89 10.14
N PRO A 144 24.07 0.18 10.51
CA PRO A 144 24.59 -0.91 9.68
C PRO A 144 23.53 -2.00 9.48
N LYS A 145 23.45 -2.56 8.29
CA LYS A 145 22.61 -3.73 8.00
C LYS A 145 23.13 -4.90 8.86
N GLN A 146 22.30 -5.40 9.78
CA GLN A 146 22.61 -6.66 10.47
C GLN A 146 22.69 -7.76 9.41
N ALA A 147 23.85 -8.41 9.32
CA ALA A 147 24.04 -9.63 8.56
C ALA A 147 23.18 -10.72 9.20
N THR A 148 22.10 -11.12 8.54
CA THR A 148 21.36 -12.33 8.90
C THR A 148 22.20 -13.52 8.46
N THR A 149 22.95 -14.10 9.40
CA THR A 149 23.46 -15.48 9.33
C THR A 149 22.31 -16.48 9.40
#